data_AF-A0AA36G6R7-F1
#
_entry.id   AF-A0AA36G6R7-F1
#
_cell.length_a   1.000
_cell.length_b   1.000
_cell.length_c   1.000
_cell.angle_alpha   90.00
_cell.angle_beta   90.00
_cell.angle_gamma   90.00
#
_symmetry.space_group_name_H-M   'P 1'
#
loop_
_entity.id
_entity.type
_entity.pdbx_description
1 polymer ?
#
loop_
_entity_poly.entity_id
_entity_poly.type
_entity_poly.pdbx_seq_one_letter_code
_entity_poly.pdbx_strand_id
1 'polypeptide(L)'
;MGFNLANVVTIPGILSFLITLSLIVTLPLITVFITEGSFYVEIFAKHYGWSIVYEPLLIVSLGIALTILIGILTGNELVDRLGKLKTLVVYAIATVLLIICGTLIAVNASKASNIIWKDTHRLARYVVATIFVFVDVILYLGLILLTVIYK
;
A
#
# COMPACT_ATOMS: atom_id res chain seq x y z
N MET A 1 18.50 3.02 18.33
CA MET A 1 19.05 3.09 16.95
C MET A 1 18.73 4.46 16.39
N GLY A 2 19.72 5.35 16.33
CA GLY A 2 19.51 6.73 15.88
C GLY A 2 19.31 6.79 14.37
N PHE A 3 18.26 7.47 13.93
CA PHE A 3 18.04 7.85 12.54
C PHE A 3 19.20 8.75 12.09
N ASN A 4 20.14 8.20 11.33
CA ASN A 4 21.30 8.95 10.87
C ASN A 4 20.90 9.76 9.62
N LEU A 5 20.58 11.04 9.80
CA LEU A 5 20.17 11.98 8.74
C LEU A 5 21.14 12.01 7.55
N ALA A 6 22.44 11.73 7.78
CA ALA A 6 23.43 11.67 6.73
C ALA A 6 23.19 10.52 5.72
N ASN A 7 22.62 9.39 6.16
CA ASN A 7 22.27 8.29 5.24
C ASN A 7 20.99 8.60 4.45
N VAL A 8 20.08 9.42 4.98
CA VAL A 8 18.82 9.82 4.32
C VAL A 8 19.08 10.66 3.06
N VAL A 9 20.23 11.32 2.96
CA VAL A 9 20.60 12.14 1.79
C VAL A 9 21.22 11.31 0.66
N THR A 10 21.49 10.02 0.87
CA THR A 10 21.93 9.11 -0.20
C THR A 10 20.71 8.47 -0.88
N ILE A 11 20.78 8.24 -2.20
CA ILE A 11 19.65 7.67 -2.97
C ILE A 11 19.18 6.31 -2.40
N PRO A 12 20.08 5.39 -1.98
CA PRO A 12 19.66 4.17 -1.27
C PRO A 12 18.94 4.45 0.05
N GLY A 13 19.34 5.50 0.78
CA GLY A 13 18.68 5.94 2.01
C GLY A 13 17.29 6.54 1.76
N ILE A 14 17.11 7.31 0.69
CA ILE A 14 15.80 7.83 0.28
C ILE A 14 14.88 6.66 -0.13
N LEU A 15 15.38 5.69 -0.89
CA LEU A 15 14.63 4.50 -1.29
C LEU A 15 14.16 3.71 -0.06
N SER A 16 15.08 3.45 0.87
CA SER A 16 14.81 2.75 2.14
C SER A 16 13.79 3.50 2.99
N PHE A 17 13.90 4.83 3.05
CA PHE A 17 12.97 5.68 3.79
C PHE A 17 11.56 5.63 3.20
N LEU A 18 11.41 5.74 1.87
CA LEU A 18 10.10 5.67 1.22
C LEU A 18 9.43 4.30 1.37
N ILE A 19 10.21 3.21 1.30
CA ILE A 19 9.70 1.85 1.53
C ILE A 19 9.28 1.66 2.99
N THR A 20 10.08 2.15 3.93
CA THR A 20 9.74 2.10 5.36
C THR A 20 8.47 2.91 5.66
N LEU A 21 8.34 4.08 5.04
CA LEU A 21 7.15 4.91 5.16
C LEU A 21 5.91 4.21 4.57
N SER A 22 6.05 3.54 3.42
CA SER A 22 4.96 2.73 2.84
C SER A 22 4.56 1.60 3.78
N LEU A 23 5.50 0.87 4.36
CA LEU A 23 5.19 -0.19 5.34
C LEU A 23 4.45 0.34 6.57
N ILE A 24 4.85 1.51 7.10
CA ILE A 24 4.15 2.17 8.22
C ILE A 24 2.71 2.56 7.83
N VAL A 25 2.46 2.88 6.56
CA VAL A 25 1.14 3.20 6.03
C VAL A 25 0.29 1.94 5.80
N THR A 26 0.85 0.91 5.19
CA THR A 26 0.10 -0.30 4.79
C THR A 26 -0.18 -1.24 5.98
N LEU A 27 0.70 -1.31 6.99
CA LEU A 27 0.55 -2.22 8.15
C LEU A 27 -0.69 -1.94 9.02
N PRO A 28 -0.94 -0.69 9.48
CA PRO A 28 -2.14 -0.36 10.24
C PRO A 28 -3.41 -0.60 9.41
N LEU A 29 -3.35 -0.32 8.10
CA LEU A 29 -4.45 -0.53 7.18
C LEU A 29 -4.89 -2.00 7.15
N ILE A 30 -3.93 -2.89 6.92
CA ILE A 30 -4.17 -4.34 6.88
C ILE A 30 -4.62 -4.85 8.25
N THR A 31 -4.04 -4.33 9.34
CA THR A 31 -4.43 -4.73 10.69
C THR A 31 -5.89 -4.38 10.97
N VAL A 32 -6.34 -3.17 10.62
CA VAL A 32 -7.72 -2.70 10.79
C VAL A 32 -8.72 -3.55 10.00
N PHE A 33 -8.36 -4.02 8.80
CA PHE A 33 -9.21 -4.91 8.02
C PHE A 33 -9.21 -6.36 8.56
N ILE A 34 -8.08 -6.89 9.03
CA ILE A 34 -7.99 -8.27 9.52
C ILE A 34 -8.64 -8.45 10.91
N THR A 35 -8.43 -7.53 11.85
CA THR A 35 -8.87 -7.70 13.25
C THR A 35 -10.38 -7.57 13.44
N GLU A 36 -11.06 -6.82 12.57
CA GLU A 36 -12.53 -6.67 12.65
C GLU A 36 -13.30 -7.81 11.95
N GLY A 37 -12.62 -8.86 11.49
CA GLY A 37 -13.28 -10.03 10.89
C GLY A 37 -14.09 -9.72 9.62
N SER A 38 -13.78 -8.61 8.93
CA SER A 38 -14.48 -8.18 7.72
C SER A 38 -14.48 -9.26 6.64
N PHE A 39 -13.43 -10.09 6.58
CA PHE A 39 -13.30 -11.18 5.62
C PHE A 39 -14.51 -12.13 5.66
N TYR A 40 -14.96 -12.54 6.84
CA TYR A 40 -16.08 -13.47 6.96
C TYR A 40 -17.43 -12.75 6.96
N VAL A 41 -17.54 -11.60 7.63
CA VAL A 41 -18.83 -10.91 7.77
C VAL A 41 -19.26 -10.22 6.47
N GLU A 42 -18.32 -9.74 5.64
CA GLU A 42 -18.64 -9.02 4.40
C GLU A 42 -18.89 -9.92 3.19
N ILE A 43 -18.31 -11.14 3.15
CA ILE A 43 -18.63 -12.15 2.12
C ILE A 43 -20.09 -12.59 2.23
N PHE A 44 -20.65 -12.67 3.45
CA PHE A 44 -22.05 -13.04 3.67
C PHE A 44 -23.01 -11.83 3.65
N ALA A 45 -22.52 -10.61 3.90
CA ALA A 45 -23.32 -9.40 3.76
C ALA A 45 -23.42 -8.99 2.27
N LYS A 46 -24.46 -9.48 1.58
CA LYS A 46 -24.84 -9.28 0.16
C LYS A 46 -24.67 -7.88 -0.46
N HIS A 47 -24.36 -6.84 0.31
CA HIS A 47 -24.28 -5.44 -0.14
C HIS A 47 -22.84 -4.90 -0.25
N TYR A 48 -21.80 -5.62 0.18
CA TYR A 48 -20.42 -5.10 0.30
C TYR A 48 -19.32 -6.04 -0.23
N GLY A 49 -19.63 -6.94 -1.18
CA GLY A 49 -18.76 -8.01 -1.68
C GLY A 49 -17.49 -7.61 -2.46
N TRP A 50 -17.03 -6.36 -2.41
CA TRP A 50 -15.77 -5.95 -3.04
C TRP A 50 -14.55 -6.09 -2.12
N SER A 51 -14.75 -6.36 -0.83
CA SER A 51 -13.69 -6.67 0.15
C SER A 51 -12.85 -7.89 -0.22
N ILE A 52 -13.48 -8.89 -0.82
CA ILE A 52 -12.80 -10.07 -1.37
C ILE A 52 -11.79 -9.71 -2.47
N VAL A 53 -11.90 -8.53 -3.09
CA VAL A 53 -11.02 -8.08 -4.18
C VAL A 53 -9.93 -7.15 -3.68
N TYR A 54 -10.25 -6.14 -2.85
CA TYR A 54 -9.25 -5.15 -2.46
C TYR A 54 -8.33 -5.62 -1.31
N GLU A 55 -8.76 -6.51 -0.43
CA GLU A 55 -7.92 -7.01 0.68
C GLU A 55 -6.72 -7.86 0.17
N PRO A 56 -6.89 -8.80 -0.77
CA PRO A 56 -5.74 -9.49 -1.38
C PRO A 56 -4.78 -8.54 -2.10
N LEU A 57 -5.29 -7.47 -2.72
CA LEU A 57 -4.46 -6.47 -3.40
C LEU A 57 -3.55 -5.72 -2.41
N LEU A 58 -4.06 -5.39 -1.22
CA LEU A 58 -3.28 -4.78 -0.15
C LEU A 58 -2.19 -5.73 0.35
N ILE A 59 -2.51 -7.00 0.53
CA ILE A 59 -1.55 -8.02 0.97
C ILE A 59 -0.43 -8.20 -0.06
N VAL A 60 -0.76 -8.22 -1.35
CA VAL A 60 0.23 -8.29 -2.44
C VAL A 60 1.14 -7.06 -2.43
N SER A 61 0.57 -5.85 -2.27
CA SER A 61 1.35 -4.61 -2.16
C SER A 61 2.33 -4.65 -0.96
N LEU A 62 1.85 -5.12 0.20
CA LEU A 62 2.69 -5.31 1.38
C LEU A 62 3.81 -6.32 1.11
N GLY A 63 3.51 -7.44 0.46
CA GLY A 63 4.49 -8.47 0.10
C GLY A 63 5.60 -7.91 -0.80
N ILE A 64 5.25 -7.07 -1.77
CA ILE A 64 6.22 -6.38 -2.63
C ILE A 64 7.09 -5.44 -1.79
N ALA A 65 6.49 -4.59 -0.96
CA ALA A 65 7.23 -3.66 -0.09
C ALA A 65 8.20 -4.38 0.86
N LEU A 66 7.76 -5.47 1.49
CA LEU A 66 8.60 -6.30 2.37
C LEU A 66 9.73 -6.99 1.62
N THR A 67 9.47 -7.53 0.43
CA THR A 67 10.50 -8.17 -0.40
C THR A 67 11.63 -7.20 -0.73
N ILE A 68 11.27 -5.96 -1.07
CA ILE A 68 12.25 -4.92 -1.40
C ILE A 68 13.00 -4.49 -0.14
N LEU A 69 12.31 -4.30 0.99
CA LEU A 69 12.97 -3.96 2.27
C LEU A 69 13.97 -5.04 2.69
N ILE A 70 13.60 -6.33 2.59
CA ILE A 70 14.51 -7.45 2.89
C ILE A 70 15.72 -7.43 1.95
N GLY A 71 15.52 -7.14 0.66
CA GLY A 71 16.61 -6.96 -0.31
C GLY A 71 17.60 -5.87 0.15
N ILE A 72 17.09 -4.70 0.51
CA ILE A 72 17.90 -3.58 1.03
C ILE A 72 18.66 -3.99 2.30
N LEU A 73 17.97 -4.59 3.29
CA LEU A 73 18.56 -4.96 4.58
C LEU A 73 19.63 -6.05 4.46
N THR A 74 19.51 -6.93 3.46
CA THR A 74 20.49 -8.00 3.20
C THR A 74 21.66 -7.54 2.33
N GLY A 75 21.74 -6.26 1.97
CA GLY A 75 22.74 -5.73 1.03
C GLY A 75 22.58 -6.32 -0.37
N ASN A 76 21.43 -6.94 -0.63
CA ASN A 76 21.11 -7.61 -1.87
C ASN A 76 20.29 -6.61 -2.68
N GLU A 77 20.98 -5.68 -3.34
CA GLU A 77 20.35 -4.61 -4.12
C GLU A 77 19.46 -5.24 -5.20
N LEU A 78 18.19 -5.41 -4.83
CA LEU A 78 17.19 -6.07 -5.65
C LEU A 78 17.06 -5.31 -6.98
N VAL A 79 17.23 -3.99 -6.93
CA VAL A 79 17.26 -3.07 -8.08
C VAL A 79 18.37 -3.43 -9.06
N ASP A 80 19.58 -3.69 -8.57
CA ASP A 80 20.75 -4.07 -9.38
C ASP A 80 20.63 -5.49 -9.93
N ARG A 81 20.07 -6.44 -9.16
CA ARG A 81 19.88 -7.83 -9.61
C ARG A 81 18.71 -8.03 -10.56
N LEU A 82 17.57 -7.37 -10.34
CA LEU A 82 16.43 -7.40 -11.27
C LEU A 82 16.72 -6.60 -12.54
N GLY A 83 17.59 -5.59 -12.43
CA GLY A 83 17.80 -4.59 -13.45
C GLY A 83 16.69 -3.54 -13.39
N LYS A 84 17.10 -2.28 -13.57
CA LYS A 84 16.27 -1.06 -13.52
C LYS A 84 14.89 -1.22 -14.19
N LEU A 85 14.83 -1.83 -15.37
CA LEU A 85 13.59 -1.99 -16.14
C LEU A 85 12.59 -2.94 -15.47
N LYS A 86 13.04 -4.06 -14.87
CA LYS A 86 12.14 -4.99 -14.17
C LYS A 86 11.63 -4.39 -12.87
N THR A 87 12.48 -3.68 -12.15
CA THR A 87 12.11 -2.94 -10.92
C THR A 87 11.04 -1.88 -11.22
N LEU A 88 11.19 -1.12 -12.30
CA LEU A 88 10.17 -0.18 -12.77
C LEU A 88 8.85 -0.87 -13.09
N VAL A 89 8.88 -2.03 -13.75
CA VAL A 89 7.67 -2.81 -14.04
C VAL A 89 6.98 -3.26 -12.75
N VAL A 90 7.73 -3.73 -11.75
CA VAL A 90 7.17 -4.14 -10.46
C VAL A 90 6.50 -2.96 -9.75
N TYR A 91 7.16 -1.80 -9.70
CA TYR A 91 6.57 -0.59 -9.11
C TYR A 91 5.34 -0.11 -9.87
N ALA A 92 5.36 -0.14 -11.20
CA ALA A 92 4.22 0.24 -12.03
C ALA A 92 3.02 -0.68 -11.79
N ILE A 93 3.23 -2.00 -11.76
CA ILE A 93 2.18 -2.97 -11.45
C ILE A 93 1.62 -2.73 -10.06
N ALA A 94 2.47 -2.58 -9.03
CA ALA A 94 2.04 -2.30 -7.66
C ALA A 94 1.21 -1.01 -7.58
N THR A 95 1.64 0.05 -8.27
CA THR A 95 0.91 1.33 -8.34
C THR A 95 -0.48 1.14 -8.94
N VAL A 96 -0.60 0.41 -10.06
CA VAL A 96 -1.89 0.14 -10.70
C VAL A 96 -2.81 -0.66 -9.77
N LEU A 97 -2.29 -1.68 -9.10
CA LEU A 97 -3.05 -2.48 -8.13
C LEU A 97 -3.55 -1.63 -6.96
N LEU A 98 -2.72 -0.71 -6.46
CA LEU A 98 -3.09 0.23 -5.40
C LEU A 98 -4.18 1.22 -5.85
N ILE A 99 -4.11 1.72 -7.09
CA ILE A 99 -5.17 2.59 -7.65
C ILE A 99 -6.50 1.85 -7.75
N ILE A 100 -6.48 0.62 -8.27
CA ILE A 100 -7.69 -0.24 -8.35
C ILE A 100 -8.24 -0.48 -6.95
N CYS A 101 -7.38 -0.85 -6.00
CA CYS A 101 -7.73 -1.06 -4.61
C CYS A 101 -8.37 0.18 -3.97
N GLY A 102 -7.73 1.35 -4.08
CA GLY A 102 -8.24 2.61 -3.54
C GLY A 102 -9.58 3.01 -4.14
N THR A 103 -9.78 2.76 -5.43
CA THR A 103 -11.05 3.01 -6.12
C THR A 103 -12.17 2.11 -5.59
N LEU A 104 -11.89 0.82 -5.39
CA LEU A 104 -12.87 -0.12 -4.83
C LEU A 104 -13.27 0.22 -3.39
N ILE A 105 -12.29 0.63 -2.57
CA ILE A 105 -12.54 1.09 -1.19
C ILE A 105 -13.40 2.36 -1.20
N ALA A 106 -13.11 3.32 -2.09
CA ALA A 106 -13.89 4.55 -2.23
C ALA A 106 -15.35 4.29 -2.66
N VAL A 107 -15.57 3.33 -3.57
CA VAL A 107 -16.92 2.90 -3.96
C VAL A 107 -17.68 2.33 -2.75
N ASN A 108 -17.01 1.54 -1.91
CA ASN A 108 -17.62 1.01 -0.68
C ASN A 108 -17.89 2.11 0.36
N ALA A 109 -17.03 3.13 0.46
CA ALA A 109 -17.30 4.31 1.30
C ALA A 109 -18.57 5.03 0.84
N SER A 110 -18.72 5.25 -0.46
CA SER A 110 -19.90 5.91 -1.04
C SER A 110 -21.19 5.10 -0.83
N LYS A 111 -21.12 3.76 -0.92
CA LYS A 111 -22.25 2.89 -0.57
C LYS A 111 -22.61 2.98 0.91
N ALA A 112 -21.61 2.95 1.79
CA ALA A 112 -21.81 3.06 3.23
C ALA A 112 -22.42 4.42 3.65
N SER A 113 -22.11 5.51 2.94
CA SER A 113 -22.71 6.82 3.23
C SER A 113 -24.19 6.92 2.81
N ASN A 114 -24.66 6.06 1.91
CA ASN A 114 -26.02 6.10 1.36
C ASN A 114 -27.02 5.20 2.12
N ILE A 115 -26.57 4.38 3.08
CA ILE A 115 -27.48 3.56 3.90
C ILE A 115 -28.02 4.40 5.07
N ILE A 116 -29.35 4.43 5.19
CA ILE A 116 -30.14 5.27 6.12
C ILE A 116 -29.76 5.08 7.60
N TRP A 117 -29.20 3.91 7.96
CA TRP A 117 -28.55 3.68 9.24
C TRP A 117 -27.05 3.94 9.08
N LYS A 118 -26.61 5.13 9.50
CA LYS A 118 -25.19 5.52 9.49
C LYS A 118 -24.40 4.62 10.44
N ASP A 119 -23.85 3.53 9.92
CA ASP A 119 -22.67 2.88 10.49
C ASP A 119 -21.47 3.83 10.30
N THR A 120 -21.47 4.91 11.08
CA THR A 120 -20.51 6.03 11.00
C THR A 120 -19.08 5.52 11.19
N HIS A 121 -18.92 4.49 12.03
CA HIS A 121 -17.66 3.81 12.26
C HIS A 121 -17.11 3.13 11.00
N ARG A 122 -18.01 2.50 10.21
CA ARG A 122 -17.66 1.76 9.00
C ARG A 122 -17.35 2.68 7.83
N LEU A 123 -18.11 3.77 7.70
CA LEU A 123 -17.82 4.84 6.73
C LEU A 123 -16.45 5.47 7.01
N ALA A 124 -16.16 5.84 8.27
CA ALA A 124 -14.89 6.40 8.67
C ALA A 124 -13.72 5.46 8.32
N ARG A 125 -13.88 4.16 8.55
CA ARG A 125 -12.88 3.13 8.19
C ARG A 125 -12.56 3.13 6.70
N TYR A 126 -13.56 3.11 5.81
CA TYR A 126 -13.30 3.12 4.36
C TYR A 126 -12.71 4.45 3.87
N VAL A 127 -13.11 5.58 4.45
CA VAL A 127 -12.54 6.89 4.12
C VAL A 127 -11.07 6.95 4.51
N VAL A 128 -10.74 6.55 5.74
CA VAL A 128 -9.36 6.49 6.24
C VAL A 128 -8.53 5.53 5.38
N ALA A 129 -9.08 4.35 5.05
CA ALA A 129 -8.41 3.39 4.21
C ALA A 129 -8.13 3.92 2.79
N THR A 130 -9.08 4.65 2.21
CA THR A 130 -8.92 5.29 0.91
C THR A 130 -7.74 6.27 0.95
N ILE A 131 -7.71 7.15 1.97
CA ILE A 131 -6.63 8.15 2.11
C ILE A 131 -5.26 7.48 2.17
N PHE A 132 -5.09 6.48 3.05
CA PHE A 132 -3.81 5.79 3.21
C PHE A 132 -3.39 5.01 1.96
N VAL A 133 -4.32 4.38 1.24
CA VAL A 133 -3.99 3.74 -0.05
C VAL A 133 -3.49 4.75 -1.08
N PHE A 134 -4.10 5.93 -1.15
CA PHE A 134 -3.61 6.99 -2.04
C PHE A 134 -2.28 7.60 -1.59
N VAL A 135 -2.00 7.65 -0.29
CA VAL A 135 -0.65 7.96 0.22
C VAL A 135 0.35 6.94 -0.28
N ASP A 136 0.04 5.64 -0.20
CA ASP A 136 0.90 4.58 -0.76
C ASP A 136 1.10 4.72 -2.28
N VAL A 137 0.06 5.07 -3.04
CA VAL A 137 0.18 5.37 -4.48
C VAL A 137 1.21 6.48 -4.73
N ILE A 138 1.16 7.57 -3.96
CA ILE A 138 2.12 8.67 -4.08
C ILE A 138 3.54 8.21 -3.77
N LEU A 139 3.72 7.36 -2.75
CA LEU A 139 5.03 6.80 -2.40
C LEU A 139 5.59 5.92 -3.52
N TYR A 140 4.76 5.05 -4.12
CA TYR A 140 5.17 4.22 -5.25
C TYR A 140 5.47 5.04 -6.52
N LEU A 141 4.73 6.11 -6.79
CA LEU A 141 5.08 7.07 -7.85
C LEU A 141 6.44 7.74 -7.58
N GLY A 142 6.71 8.11 -6.32
CA GLY A 142 8.02 8.61 -5.88
C GLY A 142 9.14 7.58 -6.11
N LEU A 143 8.90 6.30 -5.81
CA LEU A 143 9.84 5.21 -6.07
C LEU A 143 10.10 5.03 -7.57
N ILE A 144 9.06 5.12 -8.41
CA ILE A 144 9.22 5.09 -9.88
C ILE A 144 10.10 6.25 -10.35
N LEU A 145 9.80 7.47 -9.92
CA LEU A 145 10.56 8.67 -10.30
C LEU A 145 12.03 8.55 -9.88
N LEU A 146 12.30 8.15 -8.64
CA LEU A 146 13.66 7.93 -8.15
C LEU A 146 14.39 6.84 -8.94
N THR A 147 13.69 5.75 -9.26
CA THR A 147 14.27 4.65 -10.05
C THR A 147 14.61 5.13 -11.47
N VAL A 148 13.79 5.97 -12.09
CA VAL A 148 14.08 6.54 -13.42
C VAL A 148 15.32 7.45 -13.37
N ILE A 149 15.39 8.33 -12.38
CA ILE A 149 16.45 9.35 -12.23
C ILE A 149 17.79 8.71 -11.84
N TYR A 150 17.77 7.65 -11.04
CA TYR A 150 18.96 6.91 -10.63
C TYR A 150 19.56 6.15 -11.82
N LYS A 151 20.84 6.38 -12.13
CA LYS A 151 21.52 5.76 -13.28
C LYS A 151 21.89 4.32 -12.99
#